data_AF-A0A6P5X0L5-F1
#
_entry.id   AF-A0A6P5X0L5-F1
#
_cell.length_a   1.000
_cell.length_b   1.000
_cell.length_c   1.000
_cell.angle_alpha   90.00
_cell.angle_beta   90.00
_cell.angle_gamma   90.00
#
_symmetry.space_group_name_H-M   'P 1'
#
loop_
_entity.id
_entity.type
_entity.pdbx_description
1 polymer ?
#
loop_
_entity_poly.entity_id
_entity_poly.type
_entity_poly.pdbx_seq_one_letter_code
_entity_poly.pdbx_strand_id
1 'polypeptide(L)'
;MWDRKFYVHKNYGWSEKEIIDAFRKYPLFMTVSKGKIVKIMDFLTNKMGLQSSIIAKRPLVITQSLEKRIVPRGLFALDLLSKGLVKKEFNLEALFEDSEKLFIEKFVNRYEADALELLKLYQEKFDLSNKPKAGTSKLQRL
;
A
#
# COMPACT_ATOMS: atom_id res chain seq x y z
N MET A 1 -24.81 -6.31 1.37
CA MET A 1 -23.32 -6.45 1.26
C MET A 1 -22.64 -5.19 0.77
N TRP A 2 -23.30 -4.37 -0.06
CA TRP A 2 -22.76 -3.12 -0.62
C TRP A 2 -22.66 -1.99 0.42
N ASP A 3 -23.72 -1.77 1.20
CA ASP A 3 -23.81 -0.67 2.18
C ASP A 3 -22.73 -0.71 3.26
N ARG A 4 -22.40 -1.92 3.74
CA ARG A 4 -21.41 -2.06 4.81
C ARG A 4 -19.96 -1.85 4.34
N LYS A 5 -19.65 -1.99 3.04
CA LYS A 5 -18.32 -1.66 2.49
C LYS A 5 -18.26 -0.18 2.14
N PHE A 6 -19.36 0.38 1.64
CA PHE A 6 -19.54 1.82 1.48
C PHE A 6 -19.26 2.57 2.78
N TYR A 7 -19.76 2.06 3.91
CA TYR A 7 -19.55 2.64 5.24
C TYR A 7 -18.07 2.66 5.68
N VAL A 8 -17.27 1.65 5.33
CA VAL A 8 -15.84 1.64 5.67
C VAL A 8 -15.12 2.81 5.00
N HIS A 9 -15.40 3.08 3.72
CA HIS A 9 -14.78 4.20 3.01
C HIS A 9 -15.25 5.56 3.57
N LYS A 10 -16.53 5.67 3.93
CA LYS A 10 -17.04 6.86 4.64
C LYS A 10 -16.34 7.11 5.97
N ASN A 11 -16.02 6.07 6.74
CA ASN A 11 -15.26 6.20 8.00
C ASN A 11 -13.85 6.74 7.79
N TYR A 12 -13.26 6.54 6.61
CA TYR A 12 -11.99 7.16 6.22
C TYR A 12 -12.20 8.52 5.50
N GLY A 13 -13.38 9.11 5.62
CA GLY A 13 -13.67 10.46 5.14
C GLY A 13 -14.01 10.56 3.65
N TRP A 14 -14.25 9.45 2.94
CA TRP A 14 -14.65 9.53 1.54
C TRP A 14 -16.10 10.01 1.44
N SER A 15 -16.34 11.00 0.59
CA SER A 15 -17.67 11.41 0.16
C SER A 15 -18.35 10.33 -0.69
N GLU A 16 -19.68 10.37 -0.80
CA GLU A 16 -20.40 9.44 -1.69
C GLU A 16 -19.95 9.59 -3.14
N LYS A 17 -19.69 10.83 -3.57
CA LYS A 17 -19.16 11.12 -4.90
C LYS A 17 -17.81 10.45 -5.12
N GLU A 18 -16.87 10.55 -4.18
CA GLU A 18 -15.57 9.89 -4.29
C GLU A 18 -15.70 8.36 -4.36
N ILE A 19 -16.60 7.76 -3.58
CA ILE A 19 -16.83 6.32 -3.63
C ILE A 19 -17.42 5.90 -4.98
N ILE A 20 -18.38 6.65 -5.51
CA ILE A 20 -19.00 6.39 -6.83
C ILE A 20 -17.96 6.56 -7.95
N ASP A 21 -17.15 7.62 -7.91
CA ASP A 21 -16.13 7.88 -8.91
C ASP A 21 -15.02 6.81 -8.85
N ALA A 22 -14.62 6.37 -7.65
CA ALA A 22 -13.71 5.25 -7.44
C ALA A 22 -14.29 3.93 -8.00
N PHE A 23 -15.58 3.68 -7.78
CA PHE A 23 -16.27 2.51 -8.32
C PHE A 23 -16.34 2.51 -9.84
N ARG A 24 -16.66 3.66 -10.46
CA ARG A 24 -16.65 3.80 -11.91
C ARG A 24 -15.27 3.54 -12.50
N LYS A 25 -14.21 4.01 -11.82
CA LYS A 25 -12.82 3.84 -12.28
C LYS A 25 -12.33 2.40 -12.13
N TYR A 26 -12.66 1.72 -11.04
CA TYR A 26 -12.19 0.36 -10.79
C TYR A 26 -13.12 -0.42 -9.85
N PRO A 27 -14.21 -1.03 -10.36
CA PRO A 27 -15.24 -1.67 -9.52
C PRO A 27 -14.71 -2.76 -8.58
N LEU A 28 -13.60 -3.42 -8.96
CA LEU A 28 -13.02 -4.54 -8.21
C LEU A 28 -12.54 -4.15 -6.81
N PHE A 29 -12.27 -2.88 -6.51
CA PHE A 29 -11.91 -2.48 -5.14
C PHE A 29 -13.01 -2.79 -4.11
N MET A 30 -14.28 -2.84 -4.55
CA MET A 30 -15.40 -3.23 -3.70
C MET A 30 -15.46 -4.73 -3.41
N THR A 31 -14.66 -5.56 -4.10
CA THR A 31 -14.56 -7.00 -3.81
C THR A 31 -13.70 -7.28 -2.58
N VAL A 32 -12.78 -6.37 -2.25
CA VAL A 32 -11.82 -6.52 -1.14
C VAL A 32 -12.54 -6.68 0.20
N SER A 33 -11.99 -7.54 1.06
CA SER A 33 -12.55 -7.76 2.40
C SER A 33 -12.38 -6.50 3.27
N LYS A 34 -13.35 -6.21 4.13
CA LYS A 34 -13.30 -5.03 5.01
C LYS A 34 -12.04 -4.99 5.87
N GLY A 35 -11.64 -6.13 6.43
CA GLY A 35 -10.44 -6.22 7.26
C GLY A 35 -9.17 -5.88 6.49
N LYS A 36 -9.10 -6.19 5.19
CA LYS A 36 -7.99 -5.78 4.33
C LYS A 36 -8.05 -4.28 4.02
N ILE A 37 -9.24 -3.73 3.72
CA ILE A 37 -9.42 -2.29 3.48
C ILE A 37 -8.95 -1.47 4.69
N VAL A 38 -9.41 -1.82 5.90
CA VAL A 38 -9.02 -1.14 7.15
C VAL A 38 -7.50 -1.14 7.31
N LYS A 39 -6.85 -2.30 7.19
CA LYS A 39 -5.38 -2.39 7.32
C LYS A 39 -4.61 -1.57 6.29
N ILE A 40 -5.07 -1.56 5.03
CA ILE A 40 -4.45 -0.75 3.98
C ILE A 40 -4.65 0.74 4.28
N MET A 41 -5.88 1.15 4.60
CA MET A 41 -6.19 2.55 4.88
C MET A 41 -5.46 3.06 6.12
N ASP A 42 -5.39 2.28 7.21
CA ASP A 42 -4.63 2.63 8.40
C ASP A 42 -3.16 2.82 8.10
N PHE A 43 -2.56 1.95 7.28
CA PHE A 43 -1.18 2.11 6.88
C PHE A 43 -0.97 3.37 6.02
N LEU A 44 -1.79 3.57 4.99
CA LEU A 44 -1.63 4.71 4.08
C LEU A 44 -1.91 6.05 4.78
N THR A 45 -2.95 6.13 5.59
CA THR A 45 -3.36 7.38 6.26
C THR A 45 -2.59 7.63 7.54
N ASN A 46 -2.59 6.68 8.49
CA ASN A 46 -2.00 6.91 9.81
C ASN A 46 -0.48 6.72 9.82
N LYS A 47 0.04 5.70 9.12
CA LYS A 47 1.50 5.43 9.11
C LYS A 47 2.24 6.31 8.10
N MET A 48 1.70 6.49 6.90
CA MET A 48 2.35 7.30 5.85
C MET A 48 1.87 8.77 5.79
N GLY A 49 0.77 9.12 6.46
CA GLY A 49 0.24 10.49 6.43
C GLY A 49 -0.39 10.89 5.11
N LEU A 50 -0.80 9.93 4.26
CA LEU A 50 -1.43 10.22 2.98
C LEU A 50 -2.87 10.71 3.18
N GLN A 51 -3.25 11.70 2.39
CA GLN A 51 -4.62 12.22 2.39
C GLN A 51 -5.58 11.19 1.80
N SER A 52 -6.64 10.88 2.53
CA SER A 52 -7.61 9.86 2.15
C SER A 52 -8.28 10.13 0.79
N SER A 53 -8.54 11.40 0.46
CA SER A 53 -9.10 11.82 -0.83
C SER A 53 -8.16 11.57 -2.02
N ILE A 54 -6.84 11.56 -1.80
CA ILE A 54 -5.87 11.19 -2.85
C ILE A 54 -5.93 9.68 -3.09
N ILE A 55 -6.09 8.88 -2.04
CA ILE A 55 -6.26 7.42 -2.13
C ILE A 55 -7.56 7.10 -2.89
N ALA A 56 -8.64 7.84 -2.63
CA ALA A 56 -9.93 7.67 -3.32
C ALA A 56 -9.82 7.78 -4.85
N LYS A 57 -8.91 8.62 -5.35
CA LYS A 57 -8.66 8.79 -6.79
C LYS A 57 -7.91 7.60 -7.42
N ARG A 58 -7.35 6.69 -6.61
CA ARG A 58 -6.54 5.54 -7.03
C ARG A 58 -7.07 4.23 -6.41
N PRO A 59 -8.32 3.82 -6.69
CA PRO A 59 -8.96 2.64 -6.07
C PRO A 59 -8.22 1.31 -6.26
N LEU A 60 -7.38 1.20 -7.30
CA LEU A 60 -6.55 0.02 -7.55
C LEU A 60 -5.61 -0.29 -6.36
N VAL A 61 -5.13 0.74 -5.64
CA VAL A 61 -4.26 0.59 -4.45
C VAL A 61 -4.88 -0.31 -3.38
N ILE A 62 -6.21 -0.26 -3.21
CA ILE A 62 -6.95 -1.02 -2.19
C ILE A 62 -6.95 -2.53 -2.50
N THR A 63 -6.78 -2.90 -3.78
CA THR A 63 -6.70 -4.32 -4.18
C THR A 63 -5.30 -4.91 -4.06
N GLN A 64 -4.25 -4.10 -3.98
CA GLN A 64 -2.87 -4.57 -3.92
C GLN A 64 -2.62 -5.45 -2.69
N SER A 65 -1.58 -6.28 -2.74
CA SER A 65 -1.19 -7.07 -1.56
C SER A 65 -0.68 -6.14 -0.47
N LEU A 66 -1.24 -6.28 0.74
CA LEU A 66 -0.80 -5.50 1.88
C LEU A 66 0.65 -5.89 2.23
N GLU A 67 0.88 -7.18 2.40
CA GLU A 67 2.14 -7.75 2.87
C GLU A 67 3.21 -7.78 1.76
N LYS A 68 2.84 -8.09 0.52
CA LYS A 68 3.81 -8.21 -0.58
C LYS A 68 4.07 -6.91 -1.33
N ARG A 69 3.29 -5.85 -1.09
CA ARG A 69 3.42 -4.61 -1.88
C ARG A 69 3.26 -3.33 -1.07
N ILE A 70 2.10 -3.11 -0.44
CA ILE A 70 1.81 -1.83 0.22
C ILE A 70 2.78 -1.56 1.36
N VAL A 71 2.98 -2.52 2.27
CA VAL A 71 3.86 -2.33 3.42
C VAL A 71 5.34 -2.21 3.01
N PRO A 72 5.92 -3.14 2.20
CA PRO A 72 7.32 -3.03 1.77
C PRO A 72 7.64 -1.70 1.11
N ARG A 73 6.85 -1.33 0.10
CA ARG A 73 7.13 -0.15 -0.70
C ARG A 73 6.85 1.14 0.07
N GLY A 74 5.82 1.14 0.92
CA GLY A 74 5.52 2.29 1.78
C GLY A 74 6.60 2.55 2.82
N LEU A 75 7.10 1.50 3.50
CA LEU A 75 8.20 1.64 4.46
C LEU A 75 9.49 2.07 3.77
N PHE A 76 9.80 1.48 2.61
CA PHE A 76 10.95 1.91 1.81
C PHE A 76 10.85 3.38 1.41
N ALA A 77 9.68 3.84 0.96
CA ALA A 77 9.44 5.23 0.60
C ALA A 77 9.58 6.20 1.79
N LEU A 78 9.20 5.78 3.00
CA LEU A 78 9.44 6.56 4.22
C LEU A 78 10.94 6.66 4.57
N ASP A 79 11.72 5.61 4.32
CA ASP A 79 13.18 5.65 4.51
C ASP A 79 13.86 6.54 3.45
N LEU A 80 13.40 6.48 2.20
CA LEU A 80 13.87 7.44 1.17
C LEU A 80 13.55 8.88 1.56
N LEU A 81 12.38 9.12 2.14
CA LEU A 81 11.97 10.44 2.62
C LEU A 81 12.84 10.92 3.79
N SER A 82 13.16 10.05 4.74
CA SER A 82 14.03 10.40 5.88
C SER A 82 15.48 10.67 5.44
N LYS A 83 15.94 10.01 4.37
CA LYS A 83 17.23 10.29 3.70
C LYS A 83 17.20 11.52 2.79
N GLY A 84 16.05 12.17 2.60
CA GLY A 84 15.91 13.34 1.71
C GLY A 84 15.96 13.01 0.21
N LEU A 85 15.89 11.74 -0.17
CA LEU A 85 15.97 11.28 -1.56
C LEU A 85 14.67 11.50 -2.34
N VAL A 86 13.54 11.62 -1.65
CA VAL A 86 12.21 11.85 -2.23
C VAL A 86 11.44 12.92 -1.45
N LYS A 87 10.45 13.53 -2.12
CA LYS A 87 9.51 14.46 -1.48
C LYS A 87 8.34 13.71 -0.85
N LYS A 88 7.64 14.39 0.07
CA LYS A 88 6.47 13.84 0.77
C LYS A 88 5.28 13.57 -0.17
N GLU A 89 5.19 14.28 -1.31
CA GLU A 89 4.20 13.96 -2.35
C GLU A 89 4.63 12.74 -3.17
N PHE A 90 4.32 11.55 -2.67
CA PHE A 90 4.55 10.31 -3.42
C PHE A 90 3.60 10.21 -4.63
N ASN A 91 4.15 9.83 -5.78
CA ASN A 91 3.31 9.33 -6.88
C ASN A 91 2.80 7.94 -6.48
N LEU A 92 1.53 7.85 -6.04
CA LEU A 92 0.92 6.61 -5.54
C LEU A 92 0.85 5.50 -6.59
N GLU A 93 0.71 5.86 -7.86
CA GLU A 93 0.72 4.90 -8.96
C GLU A 93 2.10 4.26 -9.08
N ALA A 94 3.14 5.09 -9.17
CA ALA A 94 4.51 4.61 -9.24
C ALA A 94 4.88 3.79 -8.00
N LEU A 95 4.38 4.18 -6.84
CA LEU A 95 4.71 3.53 -5.59
C LEU A 95 3.99 2.18 -5.42
N PHE A 96 2.68 2.11 -5.69
CA PHE A 96 1.86 0.94 -5.31
C PHE A 96 1.24 0.19 -6.47
N GLU A 97 1.16 0.77 -7.66
CA GLU A 97 0.46 0.15 -8.79
C GLU A 97 1.43 -0.39 -9.84
N ASP A 98 2.56 0.27 -10.02
CA ASP A 98 3.62 -0.16 -10.93
C ASP A 98 4.10 -1.59 -10.66
N SER A 99 4.52 -2.26 -11.75
CA SER A 99 5.18 -3.57 -11.68
C SER A 99 6.45 -3.50 -10.83
N GLU A 100 6.96 -4.66 -10.42
CA GLU A 100 8.20 -4.74 -9.65
C GLU A 100 9.37 -4.10 -10.39
N LYS A 101 9.48 -4.39 -11.69
CA LYS A 101 10.49 -3.82 -12.57
C LYS A 101 10.44 -2.29 -12.58
N LEU A 102 9.26 -1.71 -12.84
CA LEU A 102 9.09 -0.26 -12.93
C LEU A 102 9.33 0.43 -11.57
N PHE A 103 8.93 -0.21 -10.48
CA PHE A 103 9.19 0.29 -9.13
C PHE A 103 10.70 0.36 -8.84
N ILE A 104 11.45 -0.72 -9.13
CA ILE A 104 12.90 -0.74 -8.95
C ILE A 104 13.56 0.33 -9.83
N GLU A 105 13.16 0.46 -11.09
CA GLU A 105 13.69 1.50 -11.97
C GLU A 105 13.48 2.91 -11.40
N LYS A 106 12.27 3.21 -10.90
CA LYS A 106 11.90 4.56 -10.45
C LYS A 106 12.41 4.94 -9.05
N PHE A 107 12.54 3.98 -8.14
CA PHE A 107 12.85 4.25 -6.73
C PHE A 107 14.20 3.68 -6.26
N VAL A 108 14.85 2.83 -7.04
CA VAL A 108 16.16 2.25 -6.72
C VAL A 108 17.19 2.68 -7.74
N ASN A 109 17.04 2.27 -9.00
CA ASN A 109 18.06 2.49 -10.04
C ASN A 109 18.23 3.97 -10.44
N ARG A 110 17.22 4.80 -10.17
CA ARG A 110 17.32 6.26 -10.29
C ARG A 110 18.53 6.85 -9.55
N TYR A 111 18.89 6.26 -8.41
CA TYR A 111 19.98 6.72 -7.57
C TYR A 111 21.21 5.86 -7.87
N GLU A 112 21.80 6.02 -9.06
CA GLU A 112 22.82 5.12 -9.62
C GLU A 112 23.94 4.78 -8.61
N ALA A 113 24.45 5.78 -7.88
CA ALA A 113 25.51 5.60 -6.87
C ALA A 113 25.07 4.72 -5.68
N ASP A 114 23.80 4.79 -5.28
CA ASP A 114 23.26 4.12 -4.09
C ASP A 114 22.39 2.90 -4.43
N ALA A 115 22.25 2.57 -5.72
CA ALA A 115 21.26 1.59 -6.19
C ALA A 115 21.39 0.22 -5.50
N LEU A 116 22.62 -0.24 -5.24
CA LEU A 116 22.85 -1.51 -4.55
C LEU A 116 22.43 -1.46 -3.07
N GLU A 117 22.68 -0.35 -2.38
CA GLU A 117 22.25 -0.16 -0.99
C GLU A 117 20.73 -0.05 -0.90
N LEU A 118 20.12 0.73 -1.79
CA LEU A 118 18.68 0.91 -1.85
C LEU A 118 17.95 -0.39 -2.21
N LEU A 119 18.52 -1.22 -3.08
CA LEU A 119 17.97 -2.53 -3.38
C LEU A 119 17.97 -3.44 -2.15
N LYS A 120 19.07 -3.48 -1.40
CA LYS A 120 19.16 -4.24 -0.14
C LYS A 120 18.15 -3.73 0.88
N LEU A 121 18.08 -2.41 1.07
CA LEU A 121 17.11 -1.79 1.98
C LEU A 121 15.66 -2.16 1.61
N TYR A 122 15.33 -2.15 0.31
CA TYR A 122 14.01 -2.57 -0.14
C TYR A 122 13.73 -4.05 0.12
N GLN A 123 14.71 -4.93 -0.16
CA GLN A 123 14.61 -6.37 0.15
C GLN A 123 14.37 -6.61 1.64
N GLU A 124 15.07 -5.89 2.53
CA GLU A 124 14.83 -5.97 3.97
C GLU A 124 13.37 -5.63 4.33
N LYS A 125 12.77 -4.60 3.71
CA LYS A 125 11.35 -4.27 3.97
C LYS A 125 10.41 -5.34 3.45
N PHE A 126 10.73 -5.91 2.29
CA PHE A 126 9.95 -7.00 1.71
C PHE A 126 10.01 -8.26 2.57
N ASP A 127 11.16 -8.60 3.12
CA ASP A 127 11.30 -9.78 3.98
C ASP A 127 10.59 -9.56 5.31
N LEU A 128 10.71 -8.37 5.91
CA LEU A 128 10.04 -8.01 7.17
C LEU A 128 8.52 -8.12 7.07
N SER A 129 7.92 -7.71 5.96
CA SER A 129 6.48 -7.77 5.75
C SER A 129 5.96 -9.17 5.45
N ASN A 130 6.82 -10.04 4.91
CA ASN A 130 6.47 -11.40 4.48
C ASN A 130 6.84 -12.48 5.51
N LYS A 131 7.41 -12.11 6.67
CA LYS A 131 7.71 -13.09 7.73
C LYS A 131 6.44 -13.86 8.10
N PRO A 132 6.48 -15.20 8.15
CA PRO A 132 5.39 -16.00 8.68
C PRO A 132 5.12 -15.53 10.11
N LYS A 133 3.85 -15.26 10.44
CA LYS A 133 3.47 -14.98 11.83
C LYS A 133 3.83 -16.22 12.66
N ALA A 134 4.79 -16.09 13.58
CA ALA A 134 5.02 -17.11 14.59
C ALA A 134 3.71 -17.32 15.35
N GLY A 135 3.08 -18.49 15.22
CA GLY A 135 1.86 -18.82 15.99
C GLY A 135 0.67 -19.42 15.25
N THR A 136 0.83 -20.13 14.12
CA THR A 136 -0.18 -21.12 13.71
C THR A 136 0.45 -22.50 13.58
N SER A 137 1.01 -23.00 14.67
CA SER A 137 1.13 -24.45 14.86
C SER A 137 -0.27 -25.00 15.09
N LYS A 138 -0.91 -25.52 14.04
CA LYS A 138 -1.96 -26.51 14.23
C LYS A 138 -1.29 -27.76 14.78
N LEU A 139 -1.19 -27.85 16.11
CA LEU A 139 -1.30 -29.12 16.79
C LEU A 139 -2.68 -29.68 16.46
N GLN A 140 -2.74 -30.70 15.60
CA GLN A 140 -3.77 -31.72 15.72
C GLN A 140 -3.03 -33.05 15.91
N ARG A 141 -2.87 -33.38 17.19
CA ARG A 141 -2.83 -34.77 17.66
C ARG A 141 -4.28 -35.22 17.83
N LEU A 142 -4.45 -36.52 17.62
CA LEU A 142 -5.66 -37.36 17.63
C LEU A 142 -6.31 -37.49 16.27
#